data_AF-A0A6J1Q282-F1
#
_entry.id   AF-A0A6J1Q282-F1
#
_cell.length_a   1.000
_cell.length_b   1.000
_cell.length_c   1.000
_cell.angle_alpha   90.00
_cell.angle_beta   90.00
_cell.angle_gamma   90.00
#
_symmetry.space_group_name_H-M   'P 1'
#
loop_
_entity.id
_entity.type
_entity.pdbx_description
1 polymer ?
#
loop_
_entity_poly.entity_id
_entity_poly.type
_entity_poly.pdbx_seq_one_letter_code
_entity_poly.pdbx_strand_id
1 'polypeptide(L)' 'MAFSQSHQQELIELAEITGISAVPGVFRIVLELLALQVSPEDIYTLLKRISTRSSKSVKRQTINEDGHASGSSSRKQ' A
#
# COMPACT_ATOMS: atom_id res chain seq x y z
N MET A 1 -7.04 -19.88 16.29
CA MET A 1 -5.87 -20.73 16.63
C MET A 1 -4.62 -19.94 16.27
N ALA A 2 -3.63 -19.82 17.17
CA ALA A 2 -2.39 -19.10 16.86
C ALA A 2 -1.33 -20.09 16.34
N PHE A 3 -0.78 -19.85 15.16
CA PHE A 3 0.31 -20.64 14.60
C PHE A 3 1.62 -20.27 15.30
N SER A 4 2.47 -21.25 15.61
CA SER A 4 3.84 -20.98 16.09
C SER A 4 4.66 -20.29 15.00
N GLN A 5 5.72 -19.57 15.39
CA GLN A 5 6.61 -18.92 14.42
C GLN A 5 7.20 -19.91 13.40
N SER A 6 7.49 -21.14 13.81
CA SER A 6 7.98 -22.19 12.90
C SER A 6 6.96 -22.52 11.81
N HIS A 7 5.69 -22.71 12.17
CA HIS A 7 4.63 -22.98 11.20
C HIS A 7 4.34 -21.77 10.31
N GLN A 8 4.49 -20.54 10.83
CA GLN A 8 4.36 -19.33 10.00
C GLN A 8 5.45 -19.24 8.94
N GLN A 9 6.69 -19.60 9.29
CA GLN A 9 7.81 -19.61 8.36
C GLN A 9 7.62 -20.68 7.28
N GLU A 10 7.24 -21.90 7.67
CA GLU A 10 6.93 -22.99 6.75
C GLU A 10 5.79 -22.62 5.79
N LEU A 11 4.73 -21.98 6.28
CA LEU A 11 3.63 -21.53 5.43
C LEU A 11 4.05 -20.45 4.42
N ILE A 12 4.99 -19.57 4.79
CA ILE A 12 5.55 -18.58 3.86
C ILE A 12 6.36 -19.30 2.77
N GLU A 13 7.23 -20.24 3.14
CA GLU A 13 8.02 -21.03 2.18
C GLU A 13 7.12 -21.83 1.21
N LEU A 14 6.05 -22.44 1.72
CA LEU A 14 5.05 -23.13 0.90
C LEU A 14 4.33 -22.16 -0.05
N ALA A 15 3.95 -20.98 0.45
CA ALA A 15 3.33 -19.95 -0.38
C ALA A 15 4.26 -19.56 -1.54
N GLU A 16 5.55 -19.35 -1.28
CA GLU A 16 6.54 -19.03 -2.30
C GLU A 16 6.70 -20.13 -3.35
N ILE A 17 6.78 -21.40 -2.93
CA ILE A 17 6.86 -22.57 -3.83
C ILE A 17 5.65 -22.64 -4.76
N THR A 18 4.47 -22.25 -4.25
CA THR A 18 3.22 -22.23 -5.03
C THR A 18 3.05 -20.97 -5.89
N GLY A 19 4.04 -20.07 -5.90
CA GLY A 19 4.02 -18.84 -6.71
C GLY A 19 3.28 -17.67 -6.05
N ILE A 20 2.94 -17.76 -4.76
CA ILE A 20 2.36 -16.65 -4.00
C ILE A 20 3.50 -15.76 -3.51
N SER A 21 3.78 -14.69 -4.25
CA SER A 21 4.70 -13.64 -3.81
C SER A 21 3.95 -12.63 -2.95
N ALA A 22 3.98 -12.83 -1.63
CA ALA A 22 3.44 -11.89 -0.66
C ALA A 22 4.54 -11.42 0.29
N VAL A 23 4.57 -10.13 0.60
CA VAL A 23 5.46 -9.59 1.63
C VAL A 23 5.18 -10.35 2.93
N PRO A 24 6.20 -10.90 3.63
CA PRO A 24 6.00 -11.74 4.82
C PRO A 24 5.09 -11.10 5.88
N GLY A 25 5.18 -9.79 6.07
CA GLY A 25 4.30 -9.05 6.97
C GLY A 25 2.82 -9.06 6.55
N VAL A 26 2.53 -8.88 5.25
CA VAL A 26 1.16 -8.93 4.72
C VAL A 26 0.60 -10.35 4.84
N PHE A 27 1.43 -11.36 4.56
CA PHE A 27 1.04 -12.75 4.70
C PHE A 27 0.68 -13.11 6.14
N ARG A 28 1.48 -12.67 7.13
CA ARG A 28 1.17 -12.84 8.56
C ARG A 28 -0.17 -12.22 8.95
N ILE A 29 -0.44 -10.99 8.50
CA ILE A 29 -1.73 -10.31 8.76
C ILE A 29 -2.89 -11.11 8.17
N VAL A 30 -2.76 -11.62 6.95
CA VAL A 30 -3.80 -12.45 6.31
C VAL A 30 -4.05 -13.73 7.13
N LEU A 31 -3.00 -14.42 7.58
CA LEU A 31 -3.14 -15.60 8.44
C LEU A 31 -3.82 -15.27 9.77
N GLU A 32 -3.51 -14.13 10.38
CA GLU A 32 -4.16 -13.68 11.62
C GLU A 32 -5.65 -13.38 11.41
N LEU A 33 -6.02 -12.73 10.30
CA LEU A 33 -7.42 -12.48 9.96
C LEU A 33 -8.19 -13.79 9.75
N LEU A 34 -7.59 -14.78 9.08
CA LEU A 34 -8.16 -16.12 8.94
C LEU A 34 -8.31 -16.82 10.29
N ALA A 35 -7.33 -16.67 11.19
CA ALA A 35 -7.40 -17.22 12.54
C ALA A 35 -8.50 -16.59 13.41
N LEU A 36 -8.89 -15.35 13.12
CA LEU A 36 -10.04 -14.65 13.70
C LEU A 36 -11.38 -15.00 13.02
N GLN A 37 -11.38 -15.96 12.09
CA GLN A 37 -12.56 -16.39 11.32
C GLN A 37 -13.17 -15.29 10.45
N VAL A 38 -12.35 -14.33 9.99
CA VAL A 38 -12.78 -13.38 8.96
C VAL A 38 -12.90 -14.14 7.63
N SER A 39 -13.97 -13.90 6.87
CA SER A 39 -14.20 -14.55 5.58
C SER A 39 -13.07 -14.22 4.58
N PRO A 40 -12.56 -15.22 3.81
CA PRO A 40 -11.58 -14.97 2.75
C PRO A 40 -12.05 -13.95 1.71
N GLU A 41 -13.35 -13.94 1.39
CA GLU A 41 -13.98 -13.00 0.46
C GLU A 41 -13.93 -11.56 0.98
N ASP A 42 -14.13 -11.38 2.28
CA ASP A 42 -14.03 -10.07 2.93
C ASP A 42 -12.58 -9.58 2.98
N ILE A 43 -11.63 -10.46 3.30
CA ILE A 43 -10.19 -10.17 3.26
C ILE A 43 -9.79 -9.74 1.84
N TYR A 44 -10.20 -10.50 0.82
CA TYR A 44 -9.96 -10.15 -0.59
C TYR A 44 -10.56 -8.78 -0.94
N THR A 45 -11.81 -8.52 -0.55
CA THR A 45 -12.50 -7.25 -0.82
C THR A 45 -11.78 -6.08 -0.16
N LEU A 46 -11.30 -6.25 1.08
CA LEU A 46 -10.51 -5.26 1.80
C LEU A 46 -9.18 -4.98 1.08
N LEU A 47 -8.40 -6.02 0.79
CA LEU A 47 -7.10 -5.90 0.11
C LEU A 47 -7.24 -5.22 -1.26
N LYS A 48 -8.29 -5.55 -2.01
CA LYS A 48 -8.62 -4.92 -3.29
C LYS A 48 -8.97 -3.44 -3.15
N ARG A 49 -9.74 -3.07 -2.11
CA ARG A 49 -10.10 -1.67 -1.83
C ARG A 49 -8.90 -0.83 -1.41
N ILE A 50 -7.94 -1.37 -0.65
CA ILE A 50 -6.75 -0.62 -0.24
C ILE A 50 -5.72 -0.52 -1.37
N SER A 51 -5.56 -1.57 -2.19
CA SER A 51 -4.66 -1.56 -3.35
C SER A 51 -5.01 -0.46 -4.35
N THR A 52 -6.30 -0.21 -4.56
CA THR A 52 -6.79 0.82 -5.50
C THR A 52 -6.75 2.25 -4.96
N ARG A 53 -6.57 2.44 -3.64
CA ARG A 53 -6.48 3.77 -3.01
C ARG A 53 -5.05 4.31 -2.98
N SER A 54 -4.05 3.44 -2.88
CA SER A 54 -2.64 3.84 -2.77
C SER A 54 -2.09 4.50 -4.04
N SER A 55 -2.60 4.17 -5.22
CA SER A 55 -2.14 4.74 -6.50
C SER A 55 -2.65 6.17 -6.78
N LYS A 56 -3.53 6.73 -5.95
CA LYS A 56 -4.13 8.06 -6.18
C LYS A 56 -3.46 9.21 -5.43
N SER A 57 -2.49 8.96 -4.57
CA SER A 57 -1.95 9.99 -3.67
C SER A 57 -0.47 10.32 -3.89
N VAL A 58 -0.02 10.56 -5.12
CA VAL A 58 1.16 11.43 -5.37
C VAL A 58 0.98 12.18 -6.71
N LYS A 59 -0.02 13.06 -6.79
CA LYS A 59 0.14 14.28 -7.58
C LYS A 59 0.31 15.41 -6.58
N ARG A 60 1.54 15.63 -6.14
CA ARG A 60 1.93 16.90 -5.51
C ARG A 60 1.93 17.95 -6.61
N GLN A 61 0.74 18.43 -6.94
CA GLN A 61 0.51 19.55 -7.83
C GLN A 61 0.90 20.80 -7.05
N THR A 62 2.17 21.19 -7.14
CA THR A 62 2.60 22.54 -6.78
C THR A 62 2.15 23.48 -7.90
N ILE A 63 0.90 23.92 -7.83
CA ILE A 63 0.48 25.13 -8.52
C ILE A 63 0.08 26.08 -7.40
N ASN A 64 0.80 27.20 -7.31
CA ASN A 64 0.32 28.47 -6.81
C ASN A 64 1.18 29.54 -7.51
N GLU A 65 0.76 29.91 -8.70
CA GLU A 65 0.89 31.30 -9.14
C GLU A 65 -0.27 32.08 -8.53
N ASP A 66 0.03 33.23 -7.91
CA ASP A 66 -0.63 34.53 -8.15
C ASP A 66 -0.46 35.47 -6.94
N GLY A 67 0.09 36.68 -7.19
CA GLY A 67 0.04 37.75 -6.19
C GLY A 67 1.05 38.90 -6.28
N HIS A 68 1.05 39.64 -7.41
CA HIS A 68 1.24 41.10 -7.49
C HIS A 68 2.47 41.86 -6.93
N ALA A 69 3.10 42.58 -7.87
CA ALA A 69 3.50 44.00 -7.83
C ALA A 69 4.87 44.44 -7.23
N SER A 70 5.81 44.74 -8.14
CA SER A 70 6.67 45.95 -8.22
C SER A 70 7.67 45.70 -9.36
N GLY A 71 7.76 46.44 -10.46
CA GLY A 71 7.84 47.89 -10.57
C GLY A 71 9.26 48.26 -11.03
N SER A 72 9.41 48.66 -12.30
CA SER A 72 10.60 49.31 -12.93
C SER A 72 11.83 48.40 -13.16
N SER A 73 12.72 48.55 -14.15
CA SER A 73 12.95 49.55 -15.19
C SER A 73 13.95 49.01 -16.24
N SER A 74 13.77 49.45 -17.50
CA SER A 74 14.81 49.67 -18.54
C SER A 74 15.39 48.54 -19.41
N ARG A 75 14.82 48.50 -20.63
CA ARG A 75 15.34 48.20 -21.98
C ARG A 75 16.85 47.95 -22.19
N LYS A 76 17.10 46.90 -22.99
CA LYS A 76 18.27 46.68 -23.88
C LYS A 76 18.68 47.92 -24.69
N GLN A 77 19.99 48.16 -24.75
CA GLN A 77 20.75 48.36 -26.00
C GLN A 77 22.06 47.58 -25.91
#